data_AF-A0A6A4WAG0-F1
#
_entry.id   AF-A0A6A4WAG0-F1
#
_cell.length_a   1.000
_cell.length_b   1.000
_cell.length_c   1.000
_cell.angle_alpha   90.00
_cell.angle_beta   90.00
_cell.angle_gamma   90.00
#
_symmetry.space_group_name_H-M   'P 1'
#
loop_
_entity.id
_entity.type
_entity.pdbx_description
1 polymer ?
#
loop_
_entity_poly.entity_id
_entity_poly.type
_entity_poly.pdbx_seq_one_letter_code
_entity_poly.pdbx_strand_id
1 'polypeptide(L)'
;MTDIESFYESFFHIALRNSEFCHTLVDNNLHLTNWRRKHGCHCQHKYAVDWCGCSPNDFRPTDMDRIQRTESRDLFFARKFESIISHEAVTMVDKWVHGPLPADLASLHRHWVCQYHRDDLSAADDAALTFYRSVARLSAQRLRVGGSRCDLQVGDVVAAFVHKKDDNFKGTVVQFELETTDGPLVLEALVSPLPTPIKRLKKGSAEDRLTSMDISTDFDQKEAMFRNFGRVMGVFATPVIMHR
;
A
#
# COMPACT_ATOMS: atom_id res chain seq x y z
N MET A 1 -19.05 -26.64 -13.22
CA MET A 1 -17.82 -25.87 -12.96
C MET A 1 -17.64 -25.91 -11.46
N THR A 2 -16.78 -26.80 -10.96
CA THR A 2 -16.57 -27.03 -9.53
C THR A 2 -15.73 -25.88 -8.95
N ASP A 3 -16.20 -25.25 -7.88
CA ASP A 3 -15.53 -24.15 -7.18
C ASP A 3 -14.16 -24.55 -6.63
N ILE A 4 -13.10 -24.25 -7.39
CA ILE A 4 -11.71 -24.57 -7.06
C ILE A 4 -11.24 -23.87 -5.78
N GLU A 5 -11.81 -22.71 -5.40
CA GLU A 5 -11.45 -22.06 -4.13
C GLU A 5 -12.02 -22.80 -2.91
N SER A 6 -13.26 -23.30 -2.98
CA SER A 6 -13.81 -24.16 -1.93
C SER A 6 -13.03 -25.47 -1.78
N PHE A 7 -12.39 -25.92 -2.87
CA PHE A 7 -11.59 -27.13 -2.87
C PHE A 7 -10.38 -26.99 -1.96
N TYR A 8 -9.53 -25.96 -2.07
CA TYR A 8 -8.35 -25.86 -1.18
C TYR A 8 -8.72 -25.63 0.29
N GLU A 9 -9.78 -24.88 0.56
CA GLU A 9 -10.22 -24.61 1.95
C GLU A 9 -10.86 -25.83 2.63
N SER A 10 -11.32 -26.84 1.88
CA SER A 10 -12.03 -28.01 2.44
C SER A 10 -11.38 -29.37 2.12
N PHE A 11 -10.62 -29.47 1.03
CA PHE A 11 -10.07 -30.74 0.52
C PHE A 11 -9.24 -31.46 1.56
N PHE A 12 -8.24 -30.79 2.15
CA PHE A 12 -7.37 -31.40 3.15
C PHE A 12 -8.14 -31.84 4.41
N HIS A 13 -9.14 -31.05 4.81
CA HIS A 13 -10.01 -31.41 5.94
C HIS A 13 -10.82 -32.67 5.65
N ILE A 14 -11.43 -32.76 4.47
CA ILE A 14 -12.24 -33.91 4.05
C ILE A 14 -11.35 -35.15 3.86
N ALA A 15 -10.23 -35.01 3.15
CA ALA A 15 -9.31 -36.11 2.89
C ALA A 15 -8.73 -36.69 4.19
N LEU A 16 -8.23 -35.85 5.09
CA LEU A 16 -7.63 -36.31 6.35
C LEU A 16 -8.66 -37.02 7.25
N ARG A 17 -9.87 -36.47 7.38
CA ARG A 17 -10.93 -37.05 8.20
C ARG A 17 -11.44 -38.41 7.70
N ASN A 18 -11.35 -38.67 6.40
CA ASN A 18 -11.77 -39.94 5.78
C ASN A 18 -10.60 -40.88 5.47
N SER A 19 -9.39 -40.57 5.97
CA SER A 19 -8.19 -41.39 5.80
C SER A 19 -7.86 -42.18 7.06
N GLU A 20 -6.91 -43.11 6.95
CA GLU A 20 -6.34 -43.85 8.09
C GLU A 20 -5.62 -42.93 9.10
N PHE A 21 -5.23 -41.72 8.68
CA PHE A 21 -4.58 -40.70 9.51
C PHE A 21 -5.59 -39.80 10.24
N CYS A 22 -6.89 -40.12 10.27
CA CYS A 22 -7.91 -39.27 10.89
C CYS A 22 -7.61 -38.92 12.37
N HIS A 23 -6.89 -39.80 13.08
CA HIS A 23 -6.46 -39.63 14.47
C HIS A 23 -5.31 -38.63 14.67
N THR A 24 -4.66 -38.18 13.59
CA THR A 24 -3.56 -37.20 13.65
C THR A 24 -4.05 -35.75 13.47
N LEU A 25 -5.36 -35.54 13.29
CA LEU A 25 -5.93 -34.21 13.12
C LEU A 25 -5.86 -33.42 14.43
N VAL A 26 -5.15 -32.29 14.39
CA VAL A 26 -5.22 -31.26 15.42
C VAL A 26 -6.05 -30.11 14.86
N ASP A 27 -7.16 -29.77 15.53
CA ASP A 27 -8.07 -28.69 15.09
C ASP A 27 -7.52 -27.30 15.47
N ASN A 28 -6.31 -27.02 15.01
CA ASN A 28 -5.64 -25.72 15.13
C ASN A 28 -4.63 -25.59 13.99
N ASN A 29 -4.80 -24.57 13.15
CA ASN A 29 -3.88 -24.30 12.04
C ASN A 29 -2.66 -23.46 12.47
N LEU A 30 -2.54 -23.10 13.75
CA LEU A 30 -1.46 -22.32 14.33
C LEU A 30 -1.37 -20.86 13.83
N HIS A 31 -2.42 -20.35 13.18
CA HIS A 31 -2.46 -19.01 12.58
C HIS A 31 -3.48 -18.09 13.24
N LEU A 32 -3.05 -16.87 13.56
CA LEU A 32 -3.94 -15.77 13.89
C LEU A 32 -4.39 -15.03 12.61
N THR A 33 -5.70 -15.02 12.34
CA THR A 33 -6.27 -14.28 11.21
C THR A 33 -7.13 -13.10 11.67
N ASN A 34 -6.88 -11.90 11.15
CA ASN A 34 -7.61 -10.68 11.54
C ASN A 34 -8.98 -10.53 10.84
N TRP A 35 -9.94 -11.38 11.19
CA TRP A 35 -11.29 -11.29 10.67
C TRP A 35 -12.09 -10.15 11.29
N ARG A 36 -12.43 -9.12 10.48
CA ARG A 36 -13.40 -8.08 10.85
C ARG A 36 -14.52 -8.03 9.81
N ARG A 37 -15.51 -8.91 9.96
CA ARG A 37 -16.56 -9.14 8.93
C ARG A 37 -17.28 -7.88 8.44
N LYS A 38 -17.49 -6.89 9.31
CA LYS A 38 -18.12 -5.60 8.94
C LYS A 38 -17.33 -4.81 7.89
N HIS A 39 -16.02 -5.02 7.80
CA HIS A 39 -15.12 -4.35 6.86
C HIS A 39 -14.55 -5.32 5.80
N GLY A 40 -14.42 -6.61 6.12
CA GLY A 40 -13.81 -7.61 5.22
C GLY A 40 -14.74 -8.26 4.20
N CYS A 41 -16.07 -8.10 4.34
CA CYS A 41 -17.07 -8.83 3.55
C CYS A 41 -17.88 -7.89 2.64
N HIS A 42 -17.23 -7.30 1.63
CA HIS A 42 -17.88 -6.41 0.65
C HIS A 42 -18.04 -7.03 -0.74
N CYS A 43 -17.82 -8.34 -0.88
CA CYS A 43 -17.92 -9.06 -2.15
C CYS A 43 -17.05 -8.39 -3.25
N GLN A 44 -15.81 -8.03 -2.89
CA GLN A 44 -14.88 -7.27 -3.73
C GLN A 44 -14.41 -8.05 -4.96
N HIS A 45 -14.52 -9.38 -4.94
CA HIS A 45 -13.99 -10.28 -5.97
C HIS A 45 -15.05 -10.76 -6.99
N LYS A 46 -16.24 -10.14 -7.06
CA LYS A 46 -17.28 -10.51 -8.05
C LYS A 46 -16.81 -10.48 -9.50
N TYR A 47 -15.80 -9.68 -9.81
CA TYR A 47 -15.24 -9.60 -11.17
C TYR A 47 -14.41 -10.83 -11.54
N ALA A 48 -13.93 -11.58 -10.54
CA ALA A 48 -13.07 -12.74 -10.72
C ALA A 48 -13.82 -14.06 -10.52
N VAL A 49 -14.79 -14.10 -9.60
CA VAL A 49 -15.55 -15.30 -9.24
C VAL A 49 -17.04 -14.99 -9.09
N ASP A 50 -17.89 -15.96 -9.46
CA ASP A 50 -19.36 -15.88 -9.36
C ASP A 50 -19.87 -16.14 -7.93
N TRP A 51 -19.10 -15.74 -6.92
CA TRP A 51 -19.42 -15.91 -5.51
C TRP A 51 -19.00 -14.69 -4.68
N CYS A 52 -19.51 -14.62 -3.44
CA CYS A 52 -19.08 -13.60 -2.49
C CYS A 52 -18.13 -14.17 -1.44
N GLY A 53 -16.88 -13.72 -1.49
CA GLY A 53 -15.87 -13.99 -0.47
C GLY A 53 -15.73 -12.86 0.56
N CYS A 54 -15.00 -13.15 1.62
CA CYS A 54 -14.50 -12.18 2.59
C CYS A 54 -12.97 -12.25 2.64
N SER A 55 -12.32 -11.12 2.93
CA SER A 55 -10.88 -11.07 3.14
C SER A 55 -10.56 -10.60 4.55
N PRO A 56 -9.53 -11.16 5.22
CA PRO A 56 -9.04 -10.61 6.48
C PRO A 56 -8.51 -9.18 6.31
N ASN A 57 -8.63 -8.40 7.38
CA ASN A 57 -8.09 -7.05 7.45
C ASN A 57 -6.59 -7.07 7.76
N ASP A 58 -5.92 -5.98 7.44
CA ASP A 58 -4.54 -5.78 7.85
C ASP A 58 -4.47 -5.45 9.35
N PHE A 59 -3.46 -5.97 10.03
CA PHE A 59 -3.18 -5.60 11.42
C PHE A 59 -2.71 -4.15 11.51
N ARG A 60 -3.15 -3.48 12.59
CA ARG A 60 -2.76 -2.09 12.91
C ARG A 60 -2.09 -2.05 14.29
N PRO A 61 -1.43 -0.94 14.68
CA PRO A 61 -0.87 -0.79 16.03
C PRO A 61 -1.88 -1.05 17.15
N THR A 62 -3.15 -0.74 16.90
CA THR A 62 -4.26 -1.00 17.83
C THR A 62 -4.60 -2.48 18.03
N ASP A 63 -4.08 -3.38 17.19
CA ASP A 63 -4.29 -4.83 17.31
C ASP A 63 -3.15 -5.54 18.08
N MET A 64 -2.11 -4.82 18.51
CA MET A 64 -0.91 -5.44 19.09
C MET A 64 -1.19 -6.23 20.38
N ASP A 65 -2.09 -5.76 21.23
CA ASP A 65 -2.52 -6.51 22.43
C ASP A 65 -3.10 -7.88 22.07
N ARG A 66 -3.71 -8.01 20.88
CA ARG A 66 -4.29 -9.27 20.41
C ARG A 66 -3.21 -10.20 19.86
N ILE A 67 -2.18 -9.64 19.25
CA ILE A 67 -1.00 -10.39 18.78
C ILE A 67 -0.21 -10.89 19.99
N GLN A 68 0.12 -10.03 20.96
CA GLN A 68 0.90 -10.44 22.14
C GLN A 68 0.20 -11.52 22.98
N ARG A 69 -1.15 -11.50 23.04
CA ARG A 69 -1.93 -12.56 23.69
C ARG A 69 -1.76 -13.94 23.06
N THR A 70 -1.19 -14.06 21.86
CA THR A 70 -0.88 -15.37 21.26
C THR A 70 0.30 -16.07 21.93
N GLU A 71 1.13 -15.38 22.74
CA GLU A 71 2.24 -16.01 23.46
C GLU A 71 1.78 -17.17 24.36
N SER A 72 0.58 -17.04 24.94
CA SER A 72 -0.04 -18.06 25.79
C SER A 72 -0.79 -19.15 25.02
N ARG A 73 -0.74 -19.14 23.68
CA ARG A 73 -1.51 -20.02 22.80
C ARG A 73 -0.58 -20.67 21.78
N ASP A 74 -0.98 -21.82 21.25
CA ASP A 74 -0.27 -22.48 20.15
C ASP A 74 -0.59 -21.79 18.81
N LEU A 75 -0.14 -20.54 18.66
CA LEU A 75 -0.30 -19.70 17.46
C LEU A 75 1.05 -19.03 17.14
N PHE A 76 1.63 -19.37 16.00
CA PHE A 76 3.00 -18.97 15.63
C PHE A 76 3.07 -18.00 14.46
N PHE A 77 1.98 -17.88 13.69
CA PHE A 77 1.90 -17.02 12.51
C PHE A 77 0.68 -16.12 12.57
N ALA A 78 0.74 -14.96 11.92
CA ALA A 78 -0.38 -14.04 11.83
C ALA A 78 -0.52 -13.45 10.42
N ARG A 79 -1.76 -13.17 10.00
CA ARG A 79 -2.07 -12.49 8.73
C ARG A 79 -3.34 -11.61 8.82
N LYS A 80 -3.45 -10.52 8.06
CA LYS A 80 -2.52 -10.03 7.02
C LYS A 80 -1.71 -8.82 7.52
N PHE A 81 -0.54 -8.62 6.91
CA PHE A 81 0.28 -7.43 7.10
C PHE A 81 0.61 -6.85 5.73
N GLU A 82 0.34 -5.57 5.55
CA GLU A 82 0.70 -4.82 4.35
C GLU A 82 1.44 -3.56 4.82
N SER A 83 2.74 -3.47 4.55
CA SER A 83 3.60 -2.36 4.99
C SER A 83 3.19 -1.01 4.38
N ILE A 84 2.53 -1.03 3.22
CA ILE A 84 1.95 0.18 2.62
C ILE A 84 0.69 0.66 3.37
N ILE A 85 0.03 -0.22 4.13
CA ILE A 85 -1.12 0.09 4.98
C ILE A 85 -0.66 0.48 6.38
N SER A 86 0.10 -0.40 7.06
CA SER A 86 0.76 -0.07 8.32
C SER A 86 2.14 -0.73 8.44
N HIS A 87 3.18 0.06 8.23
CA HIS A 87 4.56 -0.29 8.54
C HIS A 87 4.81 -0.32 10.04
N GLU A 88 4.10 0.51 10.81
CA GLU A 88 4.21 0.51 12.27
C GLU A 88 3.80 -0.84 12.87
N ALA A 89 2.69 -1.44 12.40
CA ALA A 89 2.27 -2.76 12.87
C ALA A 89 3.34 -3.83 12.62
N VAL A 90 4.00 -3.80 11.46
CA VAL A 90 5.09 -4.73 11.12
C VAL A 90 6.27 -4.55 12.06
N THR A 91 6.71 -3.30 12.28
CA THR A 91 7.86 -3.01 13.15
C THR A 91 7.57 -3.29 14.63
N MET A 92 6.32 -3.15 15.08
CA MET A 92 5.92 -3.55 16.43
C MET A 92 5.97 -5.06 16.65
N VAL A 93 5.55 -5.85 15.66
CA VAL A 93 5.68 -7.32 15.71
C VAL A 93 7.14 -7.73 15.70
N ASP A 94 7.94 -7.17 14.80
CA ASP A 94 9.39 -7.42 14.73
C ASP A 94 10.08 -7.12 16.06
N LYS A 95 9.78 -5.96 16.65
CA LYS A 95 10.27 -5.55 17.96
C LYS A 95 9.84 -6.50 19.08
N TRP A 96 8.61 -6.99 19.05
CA TRP A 96 8.10 -7.91 20.07
C TRP A 96 8.79 -9.28 20.00
N VAL A 97 9.05 -9.79 18.79
CA VAL A 97 9.67 -11.11 18.59
C VAL A 97 11.19 -11.06 18.79
N HIS A 98 11.86 -10.03 18.28
CA HIS A 98 13.32 -9.97 18.20
C HIS A 98 13.96 -8.94 19.14
N GLY A 99 13.16 -8.13 19.83
CA GLY A 99 13.63 -7.01 20.64
C GLY A 99 13.81 -5.72 19.84
N PRO A 100 14.19 -4.62 20.51
CA PRO A 100 14.27 -3.30 19.87
C PRO A 100 15.40 -3.21 18.84
N LEU A 101 15.09 -2.64 17.68
CA LEU A 101 16.08 -2.20 16.70
C LEU A 101 16.79 -0.90 17.15
N PRO A 102 18.04 -0.65 16.71
CA PRO A 102 18.74 0.60 16.98
C PRO A 102 17.94 1.83 16.54
N ALA A 103 17.82 2.82 17.44
CA ALA A 103 17.00 4.01 17.21
C ALA A 103 17.58 4.97 16.16
N ASP A 104 18.85 4.83 15.82
CA ASP A 104 19.59 5.62 14.83
C ASP A 104 19.44 5.09 13.38
N LEU A 105 18.69 4.00 13.18
CA LEU A 105 18.35 3.51 11.85
C LEU A 105 17.49 4.52 11.09
N ALA A 106 18.12 5.26 10.18
CA ALA A 106 17.49 6.34 9.40
C ALA A 106 16.23 5.93 8.60
N SER A 107 16.13 4.64 8.25
CA SER A 107 15.04 4.06 7.46
C SER A 107 14.00 3.31 8.29
N LEU A 108 14.14 3.20 9.62
CA LEU A 108 13.27 2.37 10.46
C LEU A 108 11.78 2.66 10.26
N HIS A 109 11.42 3.94 10.15
CA HIS A 109 10.05 4.41 9.96
C HIS A 109 9.73 4.80 8.51
N ARG A 110 10.56 4.39 7.55
CA ARG A 110 10.40 4.73 6.14
C ARG A 110 10.08 3.47 5.34
N HIS A 111 9.23 3.64 4.34
CA HIS A 111 8.84 2.57 3.45
C HIS A 111 8.76 3.08 2.01
N TRP A 112 9.19 2.24 1.07
CA TRP A 112 9.15 2.50 -0.36
C TRP A 112 8.52 1.30 -1.06
N VAL A 113 7.58 1.57 -1.97
CA VAL A 113 6.94 0.53 -2.79
C VAL A 113 7.04 0.95 -4.24
N CYS A 114 7.66 0.09 -5.06
CA CYS A 114 7.70 0.26 -6.50
C CYS A 114 6.27 0.19 -7.06
N GLN A 115 5.88 1.18 -7.84
CA GLN A 115 4.61 1.22 -8.58
C GLN A 115 4.80 1.04 -10.08
N TYR A 116 6.03 1.28 -10.56
CA TYR A 116 6.39 1.19 -11.96
C TYR A 116 7.88 0.91 -12.07
N HIS A 117 8.23 -0.07 -12.89
CA HIS A 117 9.58 -0.26 -13.40
C HIS A 117 9.51 -0.44 -14.93
N ARG A 118 10.45 0.15 -15.68
CA ARG A 118 10.44 0.06 -17.15
C ARG A 118 10.56 -1.37 -17.69
N ASP A 119 11.16 -2.26 -16.90
CA ASP A 119 11.37 -3.67 -17.25
C ASP A 119 10.15 -4.55 -16.89
N ASP A 120 9.11 -3.98 -16.25
CA ASP A 120 7.88 -4.71 -15.97
C ASP A 120 7.11 -4.97 -17.27
N LEU A 121 6.72 -6.23 -17.48
CA LEU A 121 5.98 -6.67 -18.68
C LEU A 121 4.51 -6.19 -18.71
N SER A 122 3.99 -5.72 -17.58
CA SER A 122 2.62 -5.20 -17.47
C SER A 122 2.51 -3.83 -18.14
N ALA A 123 1.38 -3.58 -18.81
CA ALA A 123 1.09 -2.26 -19.34
C ALA A 123 1.10 -1.21 -18.21
N ALA A 124 1.91 -0.17 -18.37
CA ALA A 124 1.94 0.96 -17.45
C ALA A 124 0.65 1.78 -17.58
N ASP A 125 0.16 2.33 -16.47
CA ASP A 125 -0.92 3.32 -16.51
C ASP A 125 -0.44 4.59 -17.23
N ASP A 126 -1.11 4.96 -18.32
CA ASP A 126 -0.79 6.14 -19.13
C ASP A 126 -0.79 7.44 -18.31
N ALA A 127 -1.70 7.55 -17.33
CA ALA A 127 -1.79 8.71 -16.45
C ALA A 127 -0.57 8.79 -15.53
N ALA A 128 -0.22 7.68 -14.87
CA ALA A 128 0.99 7.56 -14.07
C ALA A 128 2.27 7.86 -14.88
N LEU A 129 2.44 7.26 -16.06
CA LEU A 129 3.63 7.47 -16.88
C LEU A 129 3.74 8.92 -17.40
N THR A 130 2.61 9.52 -17.78
CA THR A 130 2.55 10.95 -18.17
C THR A 130 2.97 11.84 -17.01
N PHE A 131 2.50 11.54 -15.80
CA PHE A 131 2.89 12.24 -14.58
C PHE A 131 4.39 12.07 -14.29
N TYR A 132 4.94 10.86 -14.34
CA TYR A 132 6.37 10.60 -14.10
C TYR A 132 7.27 11.32 -15.11
N ARG A 133 6.93 11.28 -16.39
CA ARG A 133 7.63 12.04 -17.44
C ARG A 133 7.56 13.54 -17.20
N SER A 134 6.44 14.05 -16.68
CA SER A 134 6.31 15.46 -16.28
C SER A 134 7.24 15.82 -15.12
N VAL A 135 7.32 14.96 -14.11
CA VAL A 135 8.24 15.13 -12.97
C VAL A 135 9.69 15.18 -13.46
N ALA A 136 10.09 14.27 -14.36
CA ALA A 136 11.43 14.26 -14.95
C ALA A 136 11.76 15.58 -15.67
N ARG A 137 10.86 16.07 -16.53
CA ARG A 137 11.01 17.37 -17.23
C ARG A 137 11.10 18.55 -16.26
N LEU A 138 10.22 18.61 -15.26
CA LEU A 138 10.24 19.68 -14.25
C LEU A 138 11.53 19.65 -13.42
N SER A 139 12.06 18.47 -13.15
CA SER A 139 13.31 18.29 -12.40
C SER A 139 14.50 18.79 -13.22
N ALA A 140 14.58 18.43 -14.51
CA ALA A 140 15.59 18.97 -15.42
C ALA A 140 15.48 20.49 -15.59
N GLN A 141 14.26 21.04 -15.66
CA GLN A 141 14.04 22.49 -15.70
C GLN A 141 14.55 23.19 -14.44
N ARG A 142 14.32 22.62 -13.24
CA ARG A 142 14.84 23.19 -11.99
C ARG A 142 16.36 23.18 -11.92
N LEU A 143 17.00 22.12 -12.41
CA LEU A 143 18.47 22.02 -12.48
C LEU A 143 19.07 23.08 -13.42
N ARG A 144 18.39 23.39 -14.54
CA ARG A 144 18.78 24.49 -15.45
C ARG A 144 18.71 25.87 -14.81
N VAL A 145 17.74 26.10 -13.91
CA VAL A 145 17.61 27.39 -13.21
C VAL A 145 18.67 27.55 -12.11
N GLY A 146 19.18 26.44 -11.57
CA GLY A 146 20.21 26.43 -10.52
C GLY A 146 21.67 26.40 -11.00
N GLY A 147 21.94 26.29 -12.31
CA GLY A 147 23.31 26.23 -12.85
C GLY A 147 23.38 26.58 -14.34
N SER A 148 24.60 26.82 -14.86
CA SER A 148 24.86 27.21 -16.26
C SER A 148 24.71 26.08 -17.30
N ARG A 149 24.19 24.90 -16.92
CA ARG A 149 24.10 23.73 -17.79
C ARG A 149 22.79 23.75 -18.58
N CYS A 150 22.82 24.32 -19.79
CA CYS A 150 21.68 24.37 -20.70
C CYS A 150 21.35 23.01 -21.36
N ASP A 151 22.33 22.11 -21.46
CA ASP A 151 22.26 20.88 -22.27
C ASP A 151 21.77 19.63 -21.51
N LEU A 152 20.74 19.78 -20.68
CA LEU A 152 20.11 18.65 -20.00
C LEU A 152 19.01 18.02 -20.87
N GLN A 153 19.21 16.78 -21.34
CA GLN A 153 18.18 16.04 -22.09
C GLN A 153 17.61 14.92 -21.22
N VAL A 154 16.29 14.94 -21.03
CA VAL A 154 15.58 13.94 -20.21
C VAL A 154 15.38 12.69 -21.06
N GLY A 155 15.89 11.56 -20.59
CA GLY A 155 15.67 10.23 -21.15
C GLY A 155 14.41 9.57 -20.59
N ASP A 156 14.43 8.24 -20.51
CA ASP A 156 13.27 7.47 -20.06
C ASP A 156 13.10 7.48 -18.54
N VAL A 157 11.85 7.27 -18.12
CA VAL A 157 11.54 6.98 -16.70
C VAL A 157 11.96 5.54 -16.43
N VAL A 158 12.81 5.36 -15.42
CA VAL A 158 13.32 4.03 -15.03
C VAL A 158 12.35 3.35 -14.07
N ALA A 159 11.97 4.07 -13.01
CA ALA A 159 11.13 3.53 -11.96
C ALA A 159 10.37 4.63 -11.21
N ALA A 160 9.29 4.26 -10.53
CA ALA A 160 8.58 5.14 -9.62
C ALA A 160 8.18 4.43 -8.33
N PHE A 161 8.38 5.10 -7.20
CA PHE A 161 8.14 4.55 -5.86
C PHE A 161 7.22 5.44 -5.05
N VAL A 162 6.26 4.84 -4.35
CA VAL A 162 5.52 5.52 -3.28
C VAL A 162 6.42 5.56 -2.04
N HIS A 163 6.71 6.76 -1.54
CA HIS A 163 7.46 6.95 -0.31
C HIS A 163 6.53 7.30 0.85
N LYS A 164 6.56 6.48 1.91
CA LYS A 164 5.91 6.75 3.19
C LYS A 164 6.95 6.95 4.30
N LYS A 165 6.61 7.81 5.26
CA LYS A 165 7.32 7.95 6.54
C LYS A 165 6.29 8.06 7.66
N ASP A 166 6.47 7.26 8.72
CA ASP A 166 5.55 7.19 9.86
C ASP A 166 4.12 6.88 9.38
N ASP A 167 3.98 5.90 8.48
CA ASP A 167 2.73 5.53 7.80
C ASP A 167 2.00 6.64 7.03
N ASN A 168 2.62 7.81 6.85
CA ASN A 168 2.10 8.91 6.06
C ASN A 168 2.76 8.98 4.69
N PHE A 169 1.96 9.18 3.64
CA PHE A 169 2.47 9.46 2.30
C PHE A 169 3.29 10.74 2.30
N LYS A 170 4.54 10.68 1.83
CA LYS A 170 5.44 11.83 1.71
C LYS A 170 5.65 12.26 0.27
N GLY A 171 5.41 11.38 -0.69
CA GLY A 171 5.50 11.71 -2.11
C GLY A 171 5.81 10.50 -2.96
N THR A 172 5.92 10.76 -4.26
CA THR A 172 6.38 9.78 -5.24
C THR A 172 7.84 10.09 -5.58
N VAL A 173 8.71 9.09 -5.49
CA VAL A 173 10.08 9.18 -5.98
C VAL A 173 10.07 8.69 -7.42
N VAL A 174 10.46 9.54 -8.36
CA VAL A 174 10.56 9.21 -9.79
C VAL A 174 12.03 9.13 -10.17
N GLN A 175 12.46 7.97 -10.65
CA GLN A 175 13.80 7.73 -11.16
C GLN A 175 13.78 7.83 -12.69
N PHE A 176 14.70 8.60 -13.27
CA PHE A 176 14.72 8.87 -14.71
C PHE A 176 16.14 9.11 -15.22
N GLU A 177 16.35 8.83 -16.50
CA GLU A 177 17.61 9.06 -17.18
C GLU A 177 17.78 10.53 -17.57
N LEU A 178 19.01 11.01 -17.49
CA LEU A 178 19.39 12.36 -17.86
C LEU A 178 20.73 12.33 -18.60
N GLU A 179 20.70 12.74 -19.86
CA GLU A 179 21.92 12.94 -20.64
C GLU A 179 22.53 14.30 -20.31
N THR A 180 23.83 14.30 -20.04
CA THR A 180 24.61 15.50 -19.73
C THR A 180 25.90 15.55 -20.55
N THR A 181 26.58 16.68 -20.55
CA THR A 181 27.90 16.84 -21.19
C THR A 181 28.96 15.89 -20.65
N ASP A 182 28.82 15.44 -19.39
CA ASP A 182 29.76 14.57 -18.71
C ASP A 182 29.39 13.08 -18.86
N GLY A 183 28.29 12.78 -19.56
CA GLY A 183 27.76 11.44 -19.77
C GLY A 183 26.33 11.25 -19.23
N PRO A 184 25.78 10.03 -19.41
CA PRO A 184 24.44 9.67 -18.93
C PRO A 184 24.43 9.55 -17.40
N LEU A 185 23.36 10.04 -16.80
CA LEU A 185 23.09 9.96 -15.36
C LEU A 185 21.69 9.40 -15.13
N VAL A 186 21.49 8.79 -13.96
CA VAL A 186 20.15 8.46 -13.45
C VAL A 186 19.91 9.33 -12.23
N LEU A 187 18.82 10.10 -12.26
CA LEU A 187 18.42 10.97 -11.18
C LEU A 187 17.14 10.49 -10.52
N GLU A 188 16.97 10.87 -9.26
CA GLU A 188 15.75 10.65 -8.50
C GLU A 188 15.16 11.99 -8.07
N ALA A 189 13.86 12.15 -8.31
CA ALA A 189 13.11 13.31 -7.88
C ALA A 189 11.97 12.89 -6.95
N LEU A 190 11.98 13.41 -5.73
CA LEU A 190 10.84 13.30 -4.82
C LEU A 190 9.84 14.43 -5.13
N VAL A 191 8.62 14.04 -5.52
CA VAL A 191 7.50 14.96 -5.70
C VAL A 191 6.44 14.72 -4.64
N SER A 192 6.06 15.79 -3.94
CA SER A 192 5.02 15.77 -2.92
C SER A 192 3.82 16.61 -3.37
N PRO A 193 2.58 16.19 -3.08
CA PRO A 193 1.41 17.01 -3.35
C PRO A 193 1.48 18.31 -2.54
N LEU A 194 1.01 19.40 -3.14
CA LEU A 194 0.89 20.66 -2.43
C LEU A 194 -0.16 20.51 -1.30
N PRO A 195 0.02 21.19 -0.16
CA PRO A 195 -1.00 21.23 0.87
C PRO A 195 -2.27 21.87 0.29
N THR A 196 -3.37 21.12 0.25
CA THR A 196 -4.67 21.65 -0.15
C THR A 196 -5.48 21.95 1.12
N PRO A 197 -5.45 23.19 1.65
CA PRO A 197 -6.19 23.49 2.86
C PRO A 197 -7.70 23.36 2.59
N ILE A 198 -8.39 22.56 3.40
CA ILE A 198 -9.86 22.51 3.40
C ILE A 198 -10.35 23.87 3.92
N LYS A 199 -10.80 24.73 3.00
CA LYS A 199 -11.41 26.01 3.37
C LYS A 199 -12.82 25.75 3.91
N ARG A 200 -12.99 25.81 5.24
CA ARG A 200 -14.30 25.75 5.89
C ARG A 200 -15.06 27.05 5.65
N LEU A 201 -16.20 26.98 4.98
CA LEU A 201 -16.97 28.15 4.57
C LEU A 201 -17.81 28.78 5.71
N LYS A 202 -18.23 28.00 6.71
CA LYS A 202 -18.95 28.46 7.91
C LYS A 202 -18.58 27.60 9.12
N LYS A 203 -18.35 28.23 10.29
CA LYS A 203 -18.42 27.52 11.58
C LYS A 203 -19.91 27.32 11.90
N GLY A 204 -20.46 26.19 11.47
CA GLY A 204 -21.80 25.76 11.90
C GLY A 204 -21.77 25.32 13.37
N SER A 205 -22.95 25.25 14.00
CA SER A 205 -23.21 24.93 15.40
C SER A 205 -22.59 23.59 15.88
N ALA A 206 -22.88 23.24 17.15
CA ALA A 206 -22.32 22.19 18.02
C ALA A 206 -22.11 20.73 17.50
N GLU A 207 -22.11 20.48 16.19
CA GLU A 207 -21.87 19.16 15.58
C GLU A 207 -20.93 19.25 14.36
N ASP A 208 -19.84 20.03 14.47
CA ASP A 208 -18.77 20.02 13.46
C ASP A 208 -17.94 18.73 13.57
N ARG A 209 -18.47 17.64 13.01
CA ARG A 209 -17.86 16.28 13.05
C ARG A 209 -16.86 16.02 11.91
N LEU A 210 -16.79 16.89 10.91
CA LEU A 210 -15.92 16.71 9.76
C LEU A 210 -14.47 17.03 10.16
N THR A 211 -13.61 16.03 10.06
CA THR A 211 -12.17 16.11 10.36
C THR A 211 -11.31 16.18 9.09
N SER A 212 -11.69 15.45 8.04
CA SER A 212 -10.90 15.36 6.80
C SER A 212 -11.76 15.05 5.58
N MET A 213 -11.27 15.45 4.42
CA MET A 213 -11.85 15.14 3.11
C MET A 213 -10.72 14.88 2.12
N ASP A 214 -10.79 13.75 1.43
CA ASP A 214 -9.82 13.33 0.42
C ASP A 214 -10.55 12.94 -0.87
N ILE A 215 -9.91 13.18 -2.01
CA ILE A 215 -10.42 12.84 -3.34
C ILE A 215 -9.34 12.03 -4.07
N SER A 216 -9.69 10.83 -4.52
CA SER A 216 -8.78 9.96 -5.30
C SER A 216 -9.55 8.83 -5.98
N THR A 217 -8.84 7.81 -6.49
CA THR A 217 -9.40 6.58 -7.07
C THR A 217 -9.02 5.37 -6.22
N ASP A 218 -9.58 4.21 -6.58
CA ASP A 218 -9.21 2.90 -6.00
C ASP A 218 -9.44 2.86 -4.48
N PHE A 219 -10.64 3.27 -4.07
CA PHE A 219 -11.03 3.22 -2.66
C PHE A 219 -11.17 1.77 -2.19
N ASP A 220 -10.27 1.36 -1.30
CA ASP A 220 -10.34 0.09 -0.60
C ASP A 220 -11.30 0.24 0.59
N GLN A 221 -12.50 -0.33 0.44
CA GLN A 221 -13.53 -0.32 1.49
C GLN A 221 -13.09 -1.10 2.74
N LYS A 222 -12.28 -2.15 2.57
CA LYS A 222 -11.84 -3.01 3.67
C LYS A 222 -10.87 -2.26 4.58
N GLU A 223 -9.94 -1.52 3.99
CA GLU A 223 -8.94 -0.73 4.74
C GLU A 223 -9.32 0.74 4.91
N ALA A 224 -10.48 1.15 4.40
CA ALA A 224 -11.05 2.50 4.47
C ALA A 224 -10.08 3.60 3.99
N MET A 225 -9.42 3.36 2.86
CA MET A 225 -8.42 4.27 2.28
C MET A 225 -8.26 4.09 0.77
N PHE A 226 -7.66 5.08 0.10
CA PHE A 226 -7.35 5.01 -1.32
C PHE A 226 -6.05 4.23 -1.58
N ARG A 227 -6.08 3.30 -2.54
CA ARG A 227 -4.91 2.55 -3.02
C ARG A 227 -4.11 3.34 -4.07
N ASN A 228 -4.70 4.36 -4.69
CA ASN A 228 -3.96 5.35 -5.48
C ASN A 228 -3.21 6.33 -4.56
N PHE A 229 -2.13 5.84 -3.93
CA PHE A 229 -1.31 6.63 -3.01
C PHE A 229 -0.67 7.85 -3.66
N GLY A 230 -0.27 7.73 -4.94
CA GLY A 230 0.30 8.83 -5.72
C GLY A 230 -0.69 9.93 -6.06
N ARG A 231 -2.00 9.69 -5.87
CA ARG A 231 -3.10 10.60 -6.21
C ARG A 231 -3.06 11.10 -7.66
N VAL A 232 -2.53 10.28 -8.56
CA VAL A 232 -2.43 10.60 -9.98
C VAL A 232 -3.71 10.12 -10.66
N MET A 233 -4.35 10.98 -11.45
CA MET A 233 -5.60 10.66 -12.14
C MET A 233 -5.51 11.09 -13.60
N GLY A 234 -5.94 10.21 -14.50
CA GLY A 234 -6.11 10.52 -15.90
C GLY A 234 -7.48 11.16 -16.19
N VAL A 235 -7.68 11.57 -17.44
CA VAL A 235 -8.95 12.18 -17.90
C VAL A 235 -10.16 11.24 -17.84
N PHE A 236 -9.92 9.93 -17.83
CA PHE A 236 -10.95 8.89 -17.75
C PHE A 236 -11.11 8.31 -16.34
N ALA A 237 -10.42 8.88 -15.34
CA ALA A 237 -10.53 8.43 -13.96
C ALA A 237 -11.91 8.73 -13.38
N THR A 238 -12.43 7.82 -12.55
CA THR A 238 -13.69 8.01 -11.83
C THR A 238 -13.39 8.35 -10.36
N PRO A 239 -13.30 9.64 -9.98
CA PRO A 239 -12.88 10.03 -8.64
C PRO A 239 -13.96 9.70 -7.61
N VAL A 240 -13.49 9.35 -6.42
CA VAL A 240 -14.31 9.09 -5.23
C VAL A 240 -13.89 10.06 -4.14
N ILE A 241 -14.88 10.57 -3.40
CA ILE A 241 -14.67 11.43 -2.24
C ILE A 241 -14.83 10.59 -0.98
N MET A 242 -13.86 10.70 -0.07
CA MET A 242 -13.95 10.12 1.27
C MET A 242 -13.89 11.26 2.30
N HIS A 243 -14.78 11.19 3.29
CA HIS A 243 -14.81 12.14 4.40
C HIS A 243 -14.80 11.39 5.73
N ARG A 244 -14.13 11.96 6.74
CA ARG A 244 -14.13 11.45 8.12
C ARG A 244 -14.63 12.51 9.07
#